data_AF-A0A843GK31-F1
#
_entry.id   AF-A0A843GK31-F1
#
_cell.length_a   1.000
_cell.length_b   1.000
_cell.length_c   1.000
_cell.angle_alpha   90.00
_cell.angle_beta   90.00
_cell.angle_gamma   90.00
#
_symmetry.space_group_name_H-M   'P 1'
#
loop_
_entity.id
_entity.type
_entity.pdbx_description
1 polymer ?
#
loop_
_entity_poly.entity_id
_entity_poly.type
_entity_poly.pdbx_seq_one_letter_code
_entity_poly.pdbx_strand_id
1 'polypeptide(L)'
;MSHYSLAVITDEPDNIEKMLAPYDESIEVEPYIDITKEEIIKHAKERKEGYIKAVENGEELRDWQQEYLNANTDEELYKLERYEDEEYDENGNMLSKYNPNSKWDWYEIGGRWHNEILVKENVEDAISGSPSFMDLSSHFKDSDNGFMWVDGARIKDIQFGKMEELKNQNNYYGMYWDLFVDSKEPETDEEKKFIEENINFYKREYYLERYGTKEYFIKQKSMFICHALLDESGWHEVGAMGWFGIDDSTKDSETVFTEKFNEVLKNPDNQNKYLVIVDCHI
;
A
#
# COMPACT_ATOMS: atom_id res chain seq x y z
N MET A 1 -10.84 7.04 -3.67
CA MET A 1 -9.73 7.86 -3.15
C MET A 1 -8.89 6.93 -2.31
N SER A 2 -7.84 6.39 -2.91
CA SER A 2 -6.96 5.41 -2.30
C SER A 2 -5.87 6.17 -1.57
N HIS A 3 -5.56 5.80 -0.33
CA HIS A 3 -4.40 6.35 0.37
C HIS A 3 -3.65 5.23 1.03
N TYR A 4 -2.37 5.47 1.31
CA TYR A 4 -1.53 4.54 2.03
C TYR A 4 -0.47 5.26 2.86
N SER A 5 0.00 4.60 3.91
CA SER A 5 1.04 5.14 4.78
C SER A 5 2.44 4.90 4.22
N LEU A 6 3.26 5.94 4.28
CA LEU A 6 4.68 5.91 3.95
C LEU A 6 5.51 6.29 5.18
N ALA A 7 6.53 5.50 5.48
CA ALA A 7 7.60 5.91 6.39
C ALA A 7 8.77 6.50 5.60
N VAL A 8 9.16 7.74 5.87
CA VAL A 8 10.34 8.37 5.27
C VAL A 8 11.48 8.40 6.28
N ILE A 9 12.64 7.85 5.91
CA ILE A 9 13.86 7.87 6.72
C ILE A 9 14.82 8.93 6.17
N THR A 10 15.11 9.95 6.97
CA THR A 10 15.93 11.11 6.53
C THR A 10 16.81 11.65 7.65
N ASP A 11 17.97 12.19 7.30
CA ASP A 11 18.82 12.91 8.27
C ASP A 11 18.15 14.18 8.81
N GLU A 12 17.41 14.89 7.94
CA GLU A 12 16.75 16.15 8.24
C GLU A 12 15.33 16.16 7.65
N PRO A 13 14.31 16.66 8.39
CA PRO A 13 12.92 16.68 7.91
C PRO A 13 12.72 17.50 6.63
N ASP A 14 13.51 18.55 6.45
CA ASP A 14 13.46 19.43 5.26
C ASP A 14 13.81 18.69 3.95
N ASN A 15 14.42 17.51 4.03
CA ASN A 15 14.72 16.71 2.82
C ASN A 15 13.51 15.91 2.30
N ILE A 16 12.41 15.79 3.04
CA ILE A 16 11.28 14.93 2.68
C ILE A 16 10.73 15.29 1.30
N GLU A 17 10.50 16.57 1.03
CA GLU A 17 10.00 17.05 -0.27
C GLU A 17 10.94 16.63 -1.42
N LYS A 18 12.25 16.79 -1.22
CA LYS A 18 13.25 16.39 -2.22
C LYS A 18 13.28 14.87 -2.43
N MET A 19 13.11 14.09 -1.37
CA MET A 19 13.08 12.63 -1.46
C MET A 19 11.81 12.12 -2.16
N LEU A 20 10.69 12.79 -1.97
CA LEU A 20 9.40 12.44 -2.60
C LEU A 20 9.28 12.91 -4.04
N ALA A 21 9.90 14.03 -4.41
CA ALA A 21 9.77 14.66 -5.73
C ALA A 21 9.92 13.72 -6.96
N PRO A 22 10.82 12.71 -6.97
CA PRO A 22 10.91 11.79 -8.10
C PRO A 22 9.69 10.88 -8.30
N TYR A 23 8.82 10.78 -7.30
CA TYR A 23 7.65 9.88 -7.25
C TYR A 23 6.32 10.62 -7.44
N ASP A 24 6.37 11.92 -7.76
CA ASP A 24 5.20 12.75 -8.08
C ASP A 24 4.59 12.31 -9.42
N GLU A 25 3.29 12.04 -9.46
CA GLU A 25 2.56 11.69 -10.67
C GLU A 25 2.52 12.84 -11.70
N SER A 26 2.58 14.08 -11.24
CA SER A 26 2.43 15.27 -12.09
C SER A 26 3.68 15.64 -12.89
N ILE A 27 4.81 14.95 -12.68
CA ILE A 27 6.02 15.20 -13.46
C ILE A 27 5.93 14.49 -14.82
N GLU A 28 6.11 15.27 -15.88
CA GLU A 28 6.26 14.74 -17.23
C GLU A 28 7.74 14.37 -17.46
N VAL A 29 7.98 13.13 -17.89
CA VAL A 29 9.33 12.62 -18.17
C VAL A 29 9.58 12.53 -19.68
N GLU A 30 10.85 12.37 -20.06
CA GLU A 30 11.19 12.10 -21.45
C GLU A 30 10.45 10.83 -21.94
N PRO A 31 9.92 10.84 -23.19
CA PRO A 31 9.19 9.70 -23.72
C PRO A 31 9.98 8.40 -23.62
N TYR A 32 9.36 7.36 -23.08
CA TYR A 32 9.94 6.02 -23.00
C TYR A 32 8.94 5.00 -23.57
N ILE A 33 9.46 3.82 -23.92
CA ILE A 33 8.62 2.70 -24.37
C ILE A 33 7.87 2.16 -23.17
N ASP A 34 6.56 2.39 -23.14
CA ASP A 34 5.66 1.90 -22.10
C ASP A 34 5.28 0.43 -22.37
N ILE A 35 4.86 0.15 -23.61
CA ILE A 35 4.53 -1.20 -24.06
C ILE A 35 5.14 -1.44 -25.44
N THR A 36 5.89 -2.53 -25.57
CA THR A 36 6.46 -2.93 -26.87
C THR A 36 5.38 -3.42 -27.82
N LYS A 37 5.63 -3.32 -29.14
CA LYS A 37 4.71 -3.87 -30.15
C LYS A 37 4.42 -5.37 -29.92
N GLU A 38 5.44 -6.12 -29.49
CA GLU A 38 5.31 -7.55 -29.20
C GLU A 38 4.37 -7.82 -28.02
N GLU A 39 4.45 -7.01 -26.95
CA GLU A 39 3.55 -7.08 -25.80
C GLU A 39 2.13 -6.67 -26.15
N ILE A 40 1.94 -5.64 -26.97
CA ILE A 40 0.61 -5.23 -27.48
C ILE A 40 -0.05 -6.41 -28.21
N ILE A 41 0.68 -7.05 -29.12
CA ILE A 41 0.18 -8.23 -29.86
C ILE A 41 -0.13 -9.39 -28.91
N LYS A 42 0.72 -9.60 -27.89
CA LYS A 42 0.50 -10.64 -26.89
C LYS A 42 -0.79 -10.39 -26.11
N HIS A 43 -1.02 -9.18 -25.61
CA HIS A 43 -2.27 -8.82 -24.92
C HIS A 43 -3.50 -8.97 -25.83
N ALA A 44 -3.38 -8.58 -27.12
CA ALA A 44 -4.45 -8.76 -28.09
C ALA A 44 -4.84 -10.24 -28.30
N LYS A 45 -3.83 -11.14 -28.32
CA LYS A 45 -4.04 -12.59 -28.41
C LYS A 45 -4.74 -13.14 -27.17
N GLU A 46 -4.29 -12.72 -25.98
CA GLU A 46 -4.91 -13.12 -24.71
C GLU A 46 -6.38 -12.66 -24.62
N ARG A 47 -6.69 -11.42 -25.05
CA ARG A 47 -8.07 -10.94 -25.17
C ARG A 47 -8.89 -11.75 -26.16
N LYS A 48 -8.33 -12.04 -27.34
CA LYS A 48 -8.99 -12.88 -28.36
C LYS A 48 -9.33 -14.26 -27.80
N GLU A 49 -8.41 -14.90 -27.09
CA GLU A 49 -8.67 -16.19 -26.43
C GLU A 49 -9.77 -16.09 -25.38
N GLY A 50 -9.81 -15.00 -24.62
CA GLY A 50 -10.92 -14.70 -23.70
C GLY A 50 -12.27 -14.63 -24.42
N TYR A 51 -12.35 -13.95 -25.56
CA TYR A 51 -13.57 -13.84 -26.35
C TYR A 51 -14.00 -15.17 -26.98
N ILE A 52 -13.06 -16.01 -27.42
CA ILE A 52 -13.37 -17.37 -27.90
C ILE A 52 -14.06 -18.17 -26.79
N LYS A 53 -13.50 -18.16 -25.57
CA LYS A 53 -14.09 -18.84 -24.41
C LYS A 53 -15.49 -18.31 -24.06
N ALA A 54 -15.69 -16.99 -24.13
CA ALA A 54 -17.01 -16.38 -23.89
C ALA A 54 -18.06 -16.89 -24.88
N VAL A 55 -17.72 -16.96 -26.18
CA VAL A 55 -18.61 -17.51 -27.23
C VAL A 55 -18.88 -18.99 -26.99
N GLU A 56 -17.87 -19.79 -26.62
CA GLU A 56 -18.04 -21.20 -26.26
C GLU A 56 -18.98 -21.41 -25.07
N ASN A 57 -18.98 -20.47 -24.13
CA ASN A 57 -19.90 -20.44 -22.98
C ASN A 57 -21.30 -19.89 -23.32
N GLY A 58 -21.55 -19.51 -24.58
CA GLY A 58 -22.83 -19.01 -25.06
C GLY A 58 -23.08 -17.52 -24.80
N GLU A 59 -22.03 -16.73 -24.56
CA GLU A 59 -22.14 -15.28 -24.40
C GLU A 59 -22.21 -14.57 -25.75
N GLU A 60 -23.04 -13.52 -25.85
CA GLU A 60 -23.11 -12.67 -27.02
C GLU A 60 -22.03 -11.57 -26.96
N LEU A 61 -21.22 -11.48 -28.00
CA LEU A 61 -20.16 -10.46 -28.12
C LEU A 61 -20.66 -9.20 -28.82
N ARG A 62 -20.14 -8.05 -28.38
CA ARG A 62 -20.33 -6.75 -29.05
C ARG A 62 -19.55 -6.69 -30.37
N ASP A 63 -19.97 -5.83 -31.28
CA ASP A 63 -19.37 -5.69 -32.62
C ASP A 63 -17.85 -5.54 -32.58
N TRP A 64 -17.32 -4.65 -31.73
CA TRP A 64 -15.88 -4.44 -31.60
C TRP A 64 -15.12 -5.67 -31.06
N GLN A 65 -15.76 -6.53 -30.27
CA GLN A 65 -15.16 -7.79 -29.80
C GLN A 65 -15.12 -8.84 -30.92
N GLN A 66 -16.08 -8.80 -31.84
CA GLN A 66 -16.10 -9.68 -33.02
C GLN A 66 -14.94 -9.36 -33.97
N GLU A 67 -14.47 -8.11 -34.01
CA GLU A 67 -13.29 -7.72 -34.81
C GLU A 67 -12.02 -8.49 -34.39
N TYR A 68 -11.84 -8.75 -33.09
CA TYR A 68 -10.73 -9.58 -32.58
C TYR A 68 -10.83 -11.03 -33.07
N LEU A 69 -12.04 -11.58 -33.18
CA LEU A 69 -12.25 -12.93 -33.71
C LEU A 69 -11.93 -12.99 -35.21
N ASN A 70 -12.28 -11.94 -35.95
CA ASN A 70 -12.07 -11.82 -37.39
C ASN A 70 -10.61 -11.54 -37.77
N ALA A 71 -9.79 -11.02 -36.86
CA ALA A 71 -8.36 -10.80 -37.09
C ALA A 71 -7.60 -12.13 -37.27
N ASN A 72 -6.93 -12.32 -38.40
CA ASN A 72 -6.18 -13.54 -38.75
C ASN A 72 -4.66 -13.37 -38.61
N THR A 73 -4.20 -12.14 -38.43
CA THR A 73 -2.77 -11.81 -38.36
C THR A 73 -2.43 -10.98 -37.12
N ASP A 74 -1.18 -11.08 -36.68
CA ASP A 74 -0.65 -10.26 -35.59
C ASP A 74 -0.75 -8.76 -35.88
N GLU A 75 -0.64 -8.36 -37.15
CA GLU A 75 -0.75 -6.96 -37.57
C GLU A 75 -2.20 -6.43 -37.52
N GLU A 76 -3.20 -7.29 -37.77
CA GLU A 76 -4.61 -6.91 -37.58
C GLU A 76 -4.93 -6.77 -36.10
N LEU A 77 -4.45 -7.69 -35.26
CA LEU A 77 -4.61 -7.61 -33.81
C LEU A 77 -3.94 -6.37 -33.23
N TYR A 78 -2.71 -6.08 -33.67
CA TYR A 78 -1.99 -4.88 -33.27
C TYR A 78 -2.78 -3.60 -33.57
N LYS A 79 -3.42 -3.49 -34.75
CA LYS A 79 -4.21 -2.32 -35.11
C LYS A 79 -5.44 -2.10 -34.24
N LEU A 80 -6.06 -3.18 -33.73
CA LEU A 80 -7.23 -3.11 -32.84
C LEU A 80 -6.88 -2.59 -31.43
N GLU A 81 -5.61 -2.68 -31.04
CA GLU A 81 -5.11 -2.20 -29.75
C GLU A 81 -4.51 -0.79 -29.83
N ARG A 82 -4.48 -0.17 -31.02
CA ARG A 82 -3.98 1.20 -31.16
C ARG A 82 -5.07 2.21 -30.86
N TYR A 83 -4.71 3.21 -30.07
CA TYR A 83 -5.56 4.35 -29.76
C TYR A 83 -5.04 5.61 -30.48
N GLU A 84 -5.94 6.50 -30.89
CA GLU A 84 -5.58 7.69 -31.68
C GLU A 84 -4.89 8.77 -30.86
N ASP A 85 -5.13 8.78 -29.54
CA ASP A 85 -4.60 9.71 -28.55
C ASP A 85 -3.25 9.29 -27.97
N GLU A 86 -2.77 8.09 -28.29
CA GLU A 86 -1.48 7.56 -27.84
C GLU A 86 -0.35 7.80 -28.84
N GLU A 87 0.87 8.00 -28.33
CA GLU A 87 2.08 8.17 -29.15
C GLU A 87 2.75 6.82 -29.44
N TYR A 88 3.27 6.64 -30.66
CA TYR A 88 3.98 5.41 -31.06
C TYR A 88 5.29 5.74 -31.78
N ASP A 89 6.33 4.95 -31.53
CA ASP A 89 7.61 5.07 -32.24
C ASP A 89 7.58 4.44 -33.65
N GLU A 90 8.70 4.52 -34.37
CA GLU A 90 8.85 3.95 -35.71
C GLU A 90 8.74 2.41 -35.76
N ASN A 91 8.95 1.74 -34.62
CA ASN A 91 8.85 0.29 -34.48
C ASN A 91 7.43 -0.15 -34.06
N GLY A 92 6.54 0.80 -33.77
CA GLY A 92 5.17 0.56 -33.31
C GLY A 92 5.06 0.31 -31.80
N ASN A 93 6.07 0.65 -31.02
CA ASN A 93 5.99 0.62 -29.55
C ASN A 93 5.18 1.82 -29.07
N MET A 94 4.36 1.62 -28.03
CA MET A 94 3.61 2.70 -27.39
C MET A 94 4.53 3.50 -26.47
N LEU A 95 4.48 4.82 -26.58
CA LEU A 95 5.30 5.73 -25.80
C LEU A 95 4.47 6.38 -24.70
N SER A 96 5.07 6.55 -23.53
CA SER A 96 4.49 7.31 -22.43
C SER A 96 5.45 8.40 -21.96
N LYS A 97 4.87 9.52 -21.49
CA LYS A 97 5.58 10.60 -20.77
C LYS A 97 5.16 10.66 -19.30
N TYR A 98 4.30 9.75 -18.88
CA TYR A 98 3.84 9.60 -17.51
C TYR A 98 5.00 9.15 -16.62
N ASN A 99 5.11 9.63 -15.39
CA ASN A 99 6.20 9.22 -14.51
C ASN A 99 6.12 7.72 -14.19
N PRO A 100 7.04 6.86 -14.66
CA PRO A 100 7.00 5.43 -14.37
C PRO A 100 7.29 5.11 -12.91
N ASN A 101 7.83 6.08 -12.16
CA ASN A 101 8.08 5.97 -10.74
C ASN A 101 6.97 6.66 -9.92
N SER A 102 5.84 7.08 -10.52
CA SER A 102 4.79 7.75 -9.75
C SER A 102 4.31 6.85 -8.61
N LYS A 103 4.10 7.47 -7.45
CA LYS A 103 3.55 6.84 -6.25
C LYS A 103 2.44 7.68 -5.62
N TRP A 104 2.40 8.97 -5.90
CA TRP A 104 1.42 9.88 -5.32
C TRP A 104 1.05 11.03 -6.28
N ASP A 105 -0.18 11.52 -6.19
CA ASP A 105 -0.64 12.78 -6.82
C ASP A 105 -0.59 13.97 -5.85
N TRP A 106 -0.75 13.70 -4.55
CA TRP A 106 -0.45 14.60 -3.44
C TRP A 106 -0.13 13.81 -2.17
N TYR A 107 0.50 14.48 -1.19
CA TYR A 107 0.81 13.90 0.11
C TYR A 107 0.66 14.91 1.25
N GLU A 108 0.55 14.39 2.47
CA GLU A 108 0.52 15.18 3.70
C GLU A 108 1.30 14.47 4.81
N ILE A 109 2.05 15.21 5.65
CA ILE A 109 2.71 14.61 6.83
C ILE A 109 1.65 14.33 7.90
N GLY A 110 1.59 13.09 8.38
CA GLY A 110 0.52 12.58 9.24
C GLY A 110 -0.71 12.18 8.44
N GLY A 111 -1.54 13.16 8.05
CA GLY A 111 -2.78 12.95 7.30
C GLY A 111 -3.73 11.99 8.02
N ARG A 112 -4.13 10.90 7.35
CA ARG A 112 -4.96 9.83 7.95
C ARG A 112 -4.22 9.02 9.02
N TRP A 113 -2.89 9.05 8.99
CA TRP A 113 -2.01 8.40 9.96
C TRP A 113 -1.39 9.42 10.91
N HIS A 114 -2.12 10.49 11.21
CA HIS A 114 -1.69 11.49 12.17
C HIS A 114 -1.46 10.85 13.55
N ASN A 115 -0.38 11.25 14.23
CA ASN A 115 -0.05 10.79 15.58
C ASN A 115 0.20 9.27 15.68
N GLU A 116 0.89 8.65 14.71
CA GLU A 116 1.22 7.21 14.74
C GLU A 116 2.52 6.87 15.51
N ILE A 117 3.35 7.84 15.86
CA ILE A 117 4.64 7.61 16.55
C ILE A 117 4.53 8.04 18.01
N LEU A 118 4.96 7.18 18.94
CA LEU A 118 5.00 7.50 20.37
C LEU A 118 6.42 7.87 20.81
N VAL A 119 6.57 9.04 21.43
CA VAL A 119 7.83 9.52 22.03
C VAL A 119 7.61 9.97 23.47
N LYS A 120 8.68 10.23 24.20
CA LYS A 120 8.59 10.91 25.51
C LYS A 120 8.29 12.40 25.30
N GLU A 121 7.55 13.01 26.22
CA GLU A 121 7.17 14.44 26.15
C GLU A 121 8.35 15.42 26.09
N ASN A 122 9.54 14.98 26.51
CA ASN A 122 10.75 15.81 26.53
C ASN A 122 11.55 15.77 25.21
N VAL A 123 11.02 15.13 24.16
CA VAL A 123 11.63 15.12 22.82
C VAL A 123 11.20 16.40 22.09
N GLU A 124 12.08 17.40 22.09
CA GLU A 124 11.78 18.74 21.57
C GLU A 124 11.80 18.84 20.04
N ASP A 125 12.52 17.95 19.36
CA ASP A 125 12.69 17.92 17.91
C ASP A 125 11.73 16.95 17.21
N ALA A 126 10.65 16.54 17.89
CA ALA A 126 9.59 15.75 17.27
C ALA A 126 8.78 16.58 16.26
N ILE A 127 8.27 15.91 15.24
CA ILE A 127 7.56 16.52 14.12
C ILE A 127 6.06 16.28 14.30
N SER A 128 5.30 17.36 14.23
CA SER A 128 3.84 17.32 14.17
C SER A 128 3.39 17.81 12.80
N GLY A 129 2.74 16.92 12.07
CA GLY A 129 2.07 17.16 10.82
C GLY A 129 0.63 17.63 11.04
N SER A 130 -0.20 17.42 10.03
CA SER A 130 -1.62 17.79 10.06
C SER A 130 -2.48 16.56 9.91
N PRO A 131 -3.63 16.49 10.60
CA PRO A 131 -4.55 15.41 10.38
C PRO A 131 -5.35 15.60 9.09
N SER A 132 -5.77 14.49 8.50
CA SER A 132 -6.59 14.52 7.29
C SER A 132 -7.91 15.27 7.53
N PHE A 133 -8.30 16.10 6.57
CA PHE A 133 -9.54 16.88 6.60
C PHE A 133 -10.80 16.05 6.87
N MET A 134 -10.81 14.77 6.49
CA MET A 134 -11.96 13.87 6.68
C MET A 134 -11.89 13.00 7.94
N ASP A 135 -10.77 12.96 8.67
CA ASP A 135 -10.62 12.12 9.87
C ASP A 135 -10.29 12.95 11.11
N LEU A 136 -11.34 13.34 11.83
CA LEU A 136 -11.27 14.05 13.11
C LEU A 136 -10.96 13.12 14.30
N SER A 137 -10.92 11.80 14.10
CA SER A 137 -10.77 10.82 15.20
C SER A 137 -9.32 10.62 15.63
N SER A 138 -8.37 10.77 14.70
CA SER A 138 -6.92 10.74 14.94
C SER A 138 -6.39 11.91 15.80
N HIS A 139 -7.24 12.93 16.04
CA HIS A 139 -6.86 14.15 16.76
C HIS A 139 -6.69 13.96 18.27
N PHE A 140 -7.14 12.82 18.82
CA PHE A 140 -7.24 12.61 20.27
C PHE A 140 -6.75 11.21 20.65
N LYS A 141 -5.46 10.91 20.40
CA LYS A 141 -4.82 9.81 21.11
C LYS A 141 -4.43 10.29 22.50
N ASP A 142 -5.06 9.73 23.52
CA ASP A 142 -4.72 10.04 24.91
C ASP A 142 -3.23 9.75 25.13
N SER A 143 -2.50 10.78 25.56
CA SER A 143 -1.13 10.66 26.05
C SER A 143 -1.16 10.19 27.50
N ASP A 144 -0.59 9.01 27.77
CA ASP A 144 -0.19 8.64 29.14
C ASP A 144 0.77 9.69 29.70
N ASN A 145 0.72 9.96 31.02
CA ASN A 145 1.64 10.92 31.68
C ASN A 145 3.11 10.64 31.31
N GLY A 146 3.74 11.53 30.53
CA GLY A 146 5.14 11.46 30.12
C GLY A 146 5.40 11.04 28.67
N PHE A 147 4.36 10.77 27.88
CA PHE A 147 4.49 10.44 26.46
C PHE A 147 3.64 11.36 25.58
N MET A 148 4.00 11.50 24.31
CA MET A 148 3.18 12.21 23.33
C MET A 148 3.22 11.48 21.99
N TRP A 149 2.11 11.56 21.27
CA TRP A 149 2.01 11.04 19.91
C TRP A 149 2.37 12.13 18.91
N VAL A 150 3.11 11.75 17.87
CA VAL A 150 3.70 12.65 16.86
C VAL A 150 3.70 11.97 15.48
N ASP A 151 4.05 12.74 14.45
CA ASP A 151 4.12 12.28 13.06
C ASP A 151 5.54 11.99 12.60
N GLY A 152 6.54 12.46 13.35
CA GLY A 152 7.93 12.12 13.09
C GLY A 152 8.82 12.31 14.31
N ALA A 153 9.87 11.51 14.40
CA ALA A 153 10.89 11.64 15.43
C ALA A 153 12.16 10.91 15.01
N ARG A 154 13.27 11.16 15.70
CA ARG A 154 14.45 10.31 15.54
C ARG A 154 14.17 8.89 15.97
N ILE A 155 14.63 7.91 15.20
CA ILE A 155 14.32 6.49 15.42
C ILE A 155 14.65 6.04 16.85
N LYS A 156 15.79 6.48 17.41
CA LYS A 156 16.21 6.15 18.78
C LYS A 156 15.24 6.62 19.88
N ASP A 157 14.46 7.66 19.61
CA ASP A 157 13.57 8.29 20.58
C ASP A 157 12.15 7.68 20.53
N ILE A 158 11.84 6.88 19.50
CA ILE A 158 10.55 6.21 19.30
C ILE A 158 10.40 5.02 20.26
N GLN A 159 9.24 4.95 20.90
CA GLN A 159 8.91 3.94 21.91
C GLN A 159 8.20 2.72 21.30
N PHE A 160 8.82 2.05 20.32
CA PHE A 160 8.21 0.93 19.58
C PHE A 160 7.63 -0.17 20.49
N GLY A 161 8.35 -0.55 21.56
CA GLY A 161 7.87 -1.56 22.50
C GLY A 161 6.59 -1.14 23.25
N LYS A 162 6.49 0.14 23.65
CA LYS A 162 5.30 0.68 24.29
C LYS A 162 4.13 0.79 23.29
N MET A 163 4.41 1.13 22.03
CA MET A 163 3.41 1.12 20.96
C MET A 163 2.84 -0.30 20.74
N GLU A 164 3.70 -1.32 20.72
CA GLU A 164 3.29 -2.72 20.62
C GLU A 164 2.48 -3.17 21.84
N GLU A 165 2.87 -2.76 23.06
CA GLU A 165 2.08 -3.02 24.28
C GLU A 165 0.68 -2.40 24.20
N LEU A 166 0.58 -1.13 23.78
CA LEU A 166 -0.71 -0.43 23.66
C LEU A 166 -1.61 -1.07 22.61
N LYS A 167 -1.07 -1.47 21.45
CA LYS A 167 -1.81 -2.20 20.41
C LYS A 167 -2.33 -3.56 20.90
N ASN A 168 -1.60 -4.21 21.80
CA ASN A 168 -1.96 -5.53 22.35
C ASN A 168 -2.84 -5.48 23.62
N GLN A 169 -3.02 -4.32 24.25
CA GLN A 169 -3.57 -4.19 25.61
C GLN A 169 -4.95 -4.86 25.81
N ASN A 170 -5.79 -4.88 24.77
CA ASN A 170 -7.15 -5.43 24.83
C ASN A 170 -7.29 -6.78 24.10
N ASN A 171 -6.18 -7.42 23.70
CA ASN A 171 -6.19 -8.69 22.95
C ASN A 171 -7.11 -8.67 21.71
N TYR A 172 -7.31 -7.50 21.09
CA TYR A 172 -8.24 -7.30 19.98
C TYR A 172 -7.98 -8.29 18.84
N TYR A 173 -6.74 -8.41 18.38
CA TYR A 173 -6.37 -9.32 17.29
C TYR A 173 -6.47 -10.80 17.70
N GLY A 174 -6.27 -11.13 18.97
CA GLY A 174 -6.46 -12.49 19.46
C GLY A 174 -7.93 -12.88 19.45
N MET A 175 -8.81 -12.01 19.93
CA MET A 175 -10.27 -12.20 19.85
C MET A 175 -10.75 -12.27 18.40
N TYR A 176 -10.22 -11.40 17.52
CA TYR A 176 -10.53 -11.43 16.10
C TYR A 176 -10.23 -12.80 15.48
N TRP A 177 -9.04 -13.34 15.77
CA TRP A 177 -8.67 -14.66 15.28
C TRP A 177 -9.61 -15.74 15.81
N ASP A 178 -9.88 -15.77 17.12
CA ASP A 178 -10.74 -16.79 17.73
C ASP A 178 -12.15 -16.79 17.12
N LEU A 179 -12.76 -15.62 16.98
CA LEU A 179 -14.15 -15.48 16.56
C LEU A 179 -14.32 -15.61 15.05
N PHE A 180 -13.45 -14.99 14.25
CA PHE A 180 -13.64 -14.94 12.79
C PHE A 180 -12.83 -15.99 12.04
N VAL A 181 -11.63 -16.33 12.50
CA VAL A 181 -10.78 -17.33 11.82
C VAL A 181 -11.09 -18.71 12.37
N ASP A 182 -11.05 -18.88 13.69
CA ASP A 182 -11.36 -20.15 14.33
C ASP A 182 -12.86 -20.46 14.42
N SER A 183 -13.72 -19.48 14.15
CA SER A 183 -15.18 -19.62 14.22
C SER A 183 -15.66 -20.07 15.60
N LYS A 184 -14.98 -19.61 16.66
CA LYS A 184 -15.40 -19.85 18.05
C LYS A 184 -16.76 -19.17 18.29
N GLU A 185 -17.71 -19.89 18.88
CA GLU A 185 -18.96 -19.29 19.32
C GLU A 185 -18.70 -18.26 20.43
N PRO A 186 -19.30 -17.06 20.37
CA PRO A 186 -19.11 -16.04 21.40
C PRO A 186 -19.80 -16.48 22.70
N GLU A 187 -19.03 -16.56 23.79
CA GLU A 187 -19.50 -17.00 25.09
C GLU A 187 -19.84 -15.82 26.00
N THR A 188 -19.15 -14.70 25.79
CA THR A 188 -19.28 -13.46 26.58
C THR A 188 -20.03 -12.37 25.82
N ASP A 189 -20.64 -11.43 26.55
CA ASP A 189 -21.30 -10.28 25.91
C ASP A 189 -20.30 -9.35 25.20
N GLU A 190 -19.04 -9.35 25.65
CA GLU A 190 -17.94 -8.65 24.99
C GLU A 190 -17.63 -9.25 23.61
N GLU A 191 -17.50 -10.58 23.50
CA GLU A 191 -17.29 -11.26 22.21
C GLU A 191 -18.49 -11.07 21.25
N LYS A 192 -19.73 -11.07 21.76
CA LYS A 192 -20.92 -10.79 20.93
C LYS A 192 -20.89 -9.38 20.37
N LYS A 193 -20.64 -8.39 21.24
CA LYS A 193 -20.51 -6.99 20.84
C LYS A 193 -19.37 -6.80 19.85
N PHE A 194 -18.25 -7.49 20.03
CA PHE A 194 -17.14 -7.49 19.11
C PHE A 194 -17.54 -7.93 17.70
N ILE A 195 -18.35 -9.00 17.57
CA ILE A 195 -18.86 -9.46 16.27
C ILE A 195 -19.81 -8.44 15.65
N GLU A 196 -20.66 -7.80 16.45
CA GLU A 196 -21.61 -6.78 15.97
C GLU A 196 -20.90 -5.52 15.46
N GLU A 197 -19.79 -5.13 16.09
CA GLU A 197 -19.03 -3.92 15.76
C GLU A 197 -17.97 -4.12 14.67
N ASN A 198 -17.60 -5.38 14.36
CA ASN A 198 -16.51 -5.68 13.43
C ASN A 198 -16.99 -6.49 12.23
N ILE A 199 -16.52 -6.09 11.04
CA ILE A 199 -16.80 -6.78 9.79
C ILE A 199 -15.58 -7.64 9.41
N ASN A 200 -15.82 -8.93 9.16
CA ASN A 200 -14.81 -9.79 8.55
C ASN A 200 -14.99 -9.83 7.03
N PHE A 201 -13.99 -9.30 6.31
CA PHE A 201 -14.00 -9.20 4.85
C PHE A 201 -13.51 -10.46 4.14
N TYR A 202 -12.78 -11.33 4.84
CA TYR A 202 -12.09 -12.47 4.23
C TYR A 202 -12.54 -13.80 4.80
N LYS A 203 -12.48 -14.85 3.98
CA LYS A 203 -12.73 -16.21 4.43
C LYS A 203 -11.57 -16.70 5.29
N ARG A 204 -11.82 -17.72 6.13
CA ARG A 204 -10.81 -18.35 7.00
C ARG A 204 -9.55 -18.75 6.23
N GLU A 205 -9.69 -19.29 5.03
CA GLU A 205 -8.58 -19.80 4.23
C GLU A 205 -7.55 -18.71 3.92
N TYR A 206 -7.99 -17.48 3.68
CA TYR A 206 -7.12 -16.33 3.46
C TYR A 206 -6.17 -16.11 4.66
N TYR A 207 -6.71 -16.12 5.88
CA TYR A 207 -5.92 -15.91 7.09
C TYR A 207 -4.94 -17.05 7.35
N LEU A 208 -5.35 -18.29 7.09
CA LEU A 208 -4.48 -19.46 7.25
C LEU A 208 -3.35 -19.47 6.22
N GLU A 209 -3.66 -19.14 4.96
CA GLU A 209 -2.65 -19.08 3.90
C GLU A 209 -1.62 -17.97 4.19
N ARG A 210 -2.09 -16.77 4.54
CA ARG A 210 -1.24 -15.59 4.74
C ARG A 210 -0.47 -15.63 6.06
N TYR A 211 -1.13 -15.95 7.17
CA TYR A 211 -0.53 -15.86 8.51
C TYR A 211 -0.17 -17.22 9.13
N GLY A 212 -0.87 -18.29 8.78
CA GLY A 212 -0.62 -19.64 9.30
C GLY A 212 -1.06 -19.87 10.74
N THR A 213 -0.62 -19.03 11.70
CA THR A 213 -0.94 -19.16 13.13
C THR A 213 -1.48 -17.86 13.73
N LYS A 214 -2.23 -18.02 14.83
CA LYS A 214 -2.75 -16.90 15.63
C LYS A 214 -1.63 -16.01 16.16
N GLU A 215 -0.56 -16.60 16.66
CA GLU A 215 0.59 -15.87 17.23
C GLU A 215 1.27 -15.02 16.17
N TYR A 216 1.44 -15.57 14.95
CA TYR A 216 2.02 -14.81 13.85
C TYR A 216 1.08 -13.69 13.38
N PHE A 217 -0.23 -13.95 13.30
CA PHE A 217 -1.22 -12.92 12.98
C PHE A 217 -1.20 -11.76 13.97
N ILE A 218 -1.24 -12.04 15.27
CA ILE A 218 -1.19 -11.01 16.32
C ILE A 218 0.11 -10.21 16.21
N LYS A 219 1.25 -10.90 16.05
CA LYS A 219 2.55 -10.25 15.88
C LYS A 219 2.55 -9.29 14.68
N GLN A 220 2.08 -9.76 13.52
CA GLN A 220 2.06 -8.95 12.29
C GLN A 220 1.13 -7.75 12.42
N LYS A 221 -0.06 -7.91 13.01
CA LYS A 221 -1.04 -6.82 13.17
C LYS A 221 -0.68 -5.82 14.26
N SER A 222 0.09 -6.24 15.27
CA SER A 222 0.48 -5.36 16.38
C SER A 222 1.80 -4.64 16.13
N MET A 223 2.58 -5.08 15.14
CA MET A 223 3.82 -4.45 14.74
C MET A 223 3.56 -3.03 14.22
N PHE A 224 4.51 -2.12 14.47
CA PHE A 224 4.55 -0.85 13.77
C PHE A 224 5.14 -1.05 12.38
N ILE A 225 4.35 -0.75 11.35
CA ILE A 225 4.72 -0.88 9.95
C ILE A 225 3.86 0.07 9.10
N CYS A 226 4.41 0.55 7.99
CA CYS A 226 3.70 1.32 6.97
C CYS A 226 3.52 0.50 5.69
N HIS A 227 2.71 0.97 4.76
CA HIS A 227 2.55 0.31 3.44
C HIS A 227 3.82 0.43 2.59
N ALA A 228 4.50 1.58 2.71
CA ALA A 228 5.73 1.88 2.02
C ALA A 228 6.80 2.45 2.96
N LEU A 229 8.04 2.37 2.50
CA LEU A 229 9.25 2.91 3.13
C LEU A 229 10.09 3.62 2.07
N LEU A 230 10.50 4.84 2.36
CA LEU A 230 11.43 5.61 1.55
C LEU A 230 12.68 5.91 2.37
N ASP A 231 13.81 5.35 1.95
CA ASP A 231 15.13 5.59 2.54
C ASP A 231 16.13 6.06 1.47
N GLU A 232 17.42 6.18 1.82
CA GLU A 232 18.47 6.57 0.88
C GLU A 232 18.66 5.61 -0.31
N SER A 233 18.17 4.37 -0.20
CA SER A 233 18.19 3.39 -1.29
C SER A 233 16.98 3.49 -2.21
N GLY A 234 15.99 4.32 -1.87
CA GLY A 234 14.80 4.58 -2.67
C GLY A 234 13.52 4.05 -2.03
N TRP A 235 12.50 3.89 -2.86
CA TRP A 235 11.15 3.47 -2.48
C TRP A 235 11.05 1.94 -2.37
N HIS A 236 10.44 1.48 -1.28
CA HIS A 236 10.11 0.08 -1.01
C HIS A 236 8.65 0.01 -0.61
N GLU A 237 7.89 -0.95 -1.12
CA GLU A 237 6.46 -1.10 -0.79
C GLU A 237 6.10 -2.58 -0.67
N VAL A 238 5.03 -2.85 0.10
CA VAL A 238 4.50 -4.21 0.29
C VAL A 238 3.89 -4.77 -1.01
N GLY A 239 3.32 -3.88 -1.82
CA GLY A 239 2.69 -4.12 -3.11
C GLY A 239 2.32 -2.79 -3.75
N ALA A 240 2.18 -2.76 -5.07
CA ALA A 240 1.77 -1.57 -5.81
C ALA A 240 0.32 -1.25 -5.45
N MET A 241 0.10 -0.03 -4.93
CA MET A 241 -1.24 0.41 -4.56
C MET A 241 -2.07 0.67 -5.81
N GLY A 242 -3.28 0.11 -5.84
CA GLY A 242 -4.23 0.28 -6.92
C GLY A 242 -5.47 1.07 -6.52
N TRP A 243 -6.43 1.06 -7.43
CA TRP A 243 -7.69 1.77 -7.25
C TRP A 243 -8.54 1.13 -6.12
N PHE A 244 -9.25 1.97 -5.36
CA PHE A 244 -10.00 1.60 -4.14
C PHE A 244 -9.17 1.08 -2.94
N GLY A 245 -7.87 1.35 -2.88
CA GLY A 245 -7.01 0.94 -1.76
C GLY A 245 -6.72 -0.56 -1.75
N ILE A 246 -6.80 -1.19 -2.92
CA ILE A 246 -6.43 -2.58 -3.15
C ILE A 246 -5.03 -2.58 -3.74
N ASP A 247 -4.10 -3.26 -3.09
CA ASP A 247 -2.75 -3.50 -3.60
C ASP A 247 -2.57 -4.95 -4.06
N ASP A 248 -1.49 -5.22 -4.79
CA ASP A 248 -1.15 -6.54 -5.34
C ASP A 248 -0.26 -7.40 -4.42
N SER A 249 -0.17 -7.06 -3.13
CA SER A 249 0.73 -7.74 -2.22
C SER A 249 0.44 -9.23 -2.01
N THR A 250 1.53 -9.96 -1.86
CA THR A 250 1.56 -11.37 -1.55
C THR A 250 2.12 -11.60 -0.16
N LYS A 251 1.96 -12.82 0.36
CA LYS A 251 2.61 -13.23 1.61
C LYS A 251 4.14 -13.05 1.57
N ASP A 252 4.74 -13.34 0.42
CA ASP A 252 6.19 -13.26 0.24
C ASP A 252 6.64 -11.79 0.22
N SER A 253 5.92 -10.92 -0.50
CA SER A 253 6.25 -9.48 -0.53
C SER A 253 6.07 -8.81 0.83
N GLU A 254 5.02 -9.16 1.59
CA GLU A 254 4.86 -8.73 2.99
C GLU A 254 6.04 -9.14 3.88
N THR A 255 6.50 -10.38 3.73
CA THR A 255 7.60 -10.91 4.54
C THR A 255 8.89 -10.18 4.22
N VAL A 256 9.23 -10.03 2.94
CA VAL A 256 10.43 -9.30 2.48
C VAL A 256 10.39 -7.84 2.92
N PHE A 257 9.26 -7.17 2.75
CA PHE A 257 9.10 -5.78 3.17
C PHE A 257 9.23 -5.63 4.69
N THR A 258 8.61 -6.53 5.47
CA THR A 258 8.72 -6.54 6.94
C THR A 258 10.17 -6.70 7.40
N GLU A 259 10.93 -7.59 6.76
CA GLU A 259 12.35 -7.81 7.07
C GLU A 259 13.18 -6.54 6.79
N LYS A 260 13.02 -5.95 5.60
CA LYS A 260 13.68 -4.70 5.21
C LYS A 260 13.31 -3.54 6.14
N PHE A 261 12.03 -3.38 6.47
CA PHE A 261 11.55 -2.34 7.39
C PHE A 261 12.21 -2.48 8.76
N ASN A 262 12.20 -3.69 9.32
CA ASN A 262 12.85 -3.99 10.60
C ASN A 262 14.37 -3.79 10.56
N GLU A 263 15.03 -4.15 9.45
CA GLU A 263 16.46 -3.93 9.26
C GLU A 263 16.79 -2.43 9.30
N VAL A 264 16.03 -1.61 8.59
CA VAL A 264 16.20 -0.15 8.54
C VAL A 264 16.01 0.48 9.92
N LEU A 265 14.99 0.06 10.68
CA LEU A 265 14.75 0.58 12.03
C LEU A 265 15.79 0.14 13.06
N LYS A 266 16.39 -1.05 12.90
CA LYS A 266 17.39 -1.58 13.84
C LYS A 266 18.82 -1.20 13.47
N ASN A 267 19.03 -0.65 12.27
CA ASN A 267 20.35 -0.22 11.83
C ASN A 267 20.88 0.89 12.77
N PRO A 268 22.05 0.70 13.43
CA PRO A 268 22.67 1.70 14.29
C PRO A 268 22.88 3.07 13.62
N ASP A 269 23.16 3.08 12.31
CA ASP A 269 23.44 4.31 11.56
C ASP A 269 22.17 5.14 11.33
N ASN A 270 20.99 4.51 11.39
CA ASN A 270 19.71 5.18 11.24
C ASN A 270 19.15 5.73 12.56
N GLN A 271 19.75 5.41 13.70
CA GLN A 271 19.18 5.75 15.02
C GLN A 271 19.06 7.26 15.26
N ASN A 272 19.93 8.07 14.63
CA ASN A 272 19.86 9.53 14.69
C ASN A 272 19.03 10.15 13.55
N LYS A 273 18.63 9.36 12.56
CA LYS A 273 17.76 9.81 11.47
C LYS A 273 16.32 9.90 11.95
N TYR A 274 15.56 10.76 11.30
CA TYR A 274 14.12 10.87 11.48
C TYR A 274 13.41 9.73 10.75
N LEU A 275 12.38 9.20 11.39
CA LEU A 275 11.29 8.48 10.74
C LEU A 275 10.08 9.40 10.76
N VAL A 276 9.51 9.67 9.58
CA VAL A 276 8.35 10.55 9.42
C VAL A 276 7.24 9.83 8.67
N ILE A 277 6.02 9.95 9.18
CA ILE A 277 4.80 9.37 8.60
C ILE A 277 4.23 10.32 7.58
N VAL A 278 4.01 9.82 6.38
CA VAL A 278 3.42 10.55 5.26
C VAL A 278 2.20 9.78 4.77
N ASP A 279 1.10 10.49 4.61
CA ASP A 279 -0.12 10.05 3.95
C ASP A 279 0.01 10.36 2.46
N CYS A 280 0.08 9.33 1.62
CA CYS A 280 0.16 9.46 0.16
C CYS A 280 -1.19 9.12 -0.46
N HIS A 281 -1.69 9.97 -1.36
CA HIS A 281 -2.88 9.70 -2.17
C HIS A 281 -2.50 9.15 -3.56
N ILE A 282 -3.35 8.27 -4.10
CA ILE A 282 -3.29 7.70 -5.46
C ILE A 282 -4.69 7.56 -6.06
#